data_AF-A0AAN8ZCG2-F1
#
_entry.id   AF-A0AAN8ZCG2-F1
#
_cell.length_a   1.000
_cell.length_b   1.000
_cell.length_c   1.000
_cell.angle_alpha   90.00
_cell.angle_beta   90.00
_cell.angle_gamma   90.00
#
_symmetry.space_group_name_H-M   'P 1'
#
loop_
_entity.id
_entity.type
_entity.pdbx_description
1 polymer ?
#
loop_
_entity_poly.entity_id
_entity_poly.type
_entity_poly.pdbx_seq_one_letter_code
_entity_poly.pdbx_strand_id
1 'polypeptide(L)'
;MFIPLATSRMLKLQDIRACHLHPKQHLPLPPPKKPKHAYSVWALPPGNVKERLKKLMSGLRSEFGGPEFHPHITVVGAISLTESDAIQKLKTSCDGLKAYTASVAKVATGTFFYQCVFLLLQTTPEVMEASARCTSHFGYKKSAPYVPHLSLLYGDFSDEEKKKAQQKAEALDESISSLSFPITHLALFETDTEDKTTKSWKKIAENI
;
A
#
# COMPACT_ATOMS: atom_id res chain seq x y z
N MET A 1 -30.46 50.12 -81.23
CA MET A 1 -29.93 49.13 -80.26
C MET A 1 -30.87 49.17 -79.06
N PHE A 2 -31.87 48.29 -79.00
CA PHE A 2 -31.87 47.00 -78.29
C PHE A 2 -32.04 47.10 -76.74
N ILE A 3 -33.29 46.85 -76.28
CA ILE A 3 -33.77 46.05 -75.10
C ILE A 3 -33.37 46.48 -73.65
N PRO A 4 -34.14 46.17 -72.56
CA PRO A 4 -35.45 46.70 -72.11
C PRO A 4 -35.47 47.20 -70.62
N LEU A 5 -36.65 47.69 -70.21
CA LEU A 5 -37.12 47.84 -68.81
C LEU A 5 -36.94 46.55 -67.98
N ALA A 6 -36.46 46.70 -66.74
CA ALA A 6 -36.60 45.70 -65.68
C ALA A 6 -37.53 46.24 -64.58
N THR A 7 -38.59 45.48 -64.36
CA THR A 7 -39.69 45.71 -63.44
C THR A 7 -39.33 45.36 -61.99
N SER A 8 -39.95 46.11 -61.08
CA SER A 8 -39.97 45.98 -59.63
C SER A 8 -40.13 44.56 -59.08
N ARG A 9 -39.33 44.23 -58.04
CA ARG A 9 -39.74 43.30 -56.98
C ARG A 9 -39.25 43.81 -55.62
N MET A 10 -40.20 44.26 -54.80
CA MET A 10 -40.06 44.34 -53.34
C MET A 10 -39.78 42.92 -52.80
N LEU A 11 -38.59 42.71 -52.25
CA LEU A 11 -38.33 41.56 -51.39
C LEU A 11 -38.91 41.85 -50.00
N LYS A 12 -39.91 41.05 -49.63
CA LYS A 12 -40.55 41.06 -48.31
C LYS A 12 -39.51 40.67 -47.25
N LEU A 13 -39.48 41.42 -46.15
CA LEU A 13 -38.79 41.08 -44.91
C LEU A 13 -39.43 39.83 -44.27
N GLN A 14 -39.11 38.64 -44.74
CA GLN A 14 -39.48 37.37 -44.09
C GLN A 14 -38.39 36.33 -44.36
N ASP A 15 -37.23 36.49 -43.74
CA ASP A 15 -36.29 35.38 -43.50
C ASP A 15 -35.22 35.79 -42.47
N ILE A 16 -35.66 36.06 -41.24
CA ILE A 16 -34.78 35.93 -40.08
C ILE A 16 -35.03 34.53 -39.54
N ARG A 17 -34.22 33.56 -39.98
CA ARG A 17 -34.13 32.28 -39.29
C ARG A 17 -33.64 32.57 -37.87
N ALA A 18 -34.55 32.47 -36.91
CA ALA A 18 -34.19 32.38 -35.51
C ALA A 18 -33.29 31.15 -35.33
N CYS A 19 -31.99 31.38 -35.14
CA CYS A 19 -31.08 30.35 -34.66
C CYS A 19 -31.65 29.85 -33.32
N HIS A 20 -32.25 28.67 -33.34
CA HIS A 20 -32.65 27.95 -32.14
C HIS A 20 -31.39 27.64 -31.33
N LEU A 21 -31.11 28.49 -30.34
CA LEU A 21 -30.19 28.16 -29.26
C LEU A 21 -30.84 26.99 -28.49
N HIS A 22 -30.34 25.79 -28.75
CA HIS A 22 -30.65 24.65 -27.91
C HIS A 22 -30.27 25.01 -26.47
N PRO A 23 -31.14 24.78 -25.47
CA PRO A 23 -30.76 24.94 -24.08
C PRO A 23 -29.54 24.07 -23.82
N LYS A 24 -28.44 24.66 -23.33
CA LYS A 24 -27.26 23.91 -22.90
C LYS A 24 -27.74 22.89 -21.87
N GLN A 25 -27.80 21.61 -22.26
CA GLN A 25 -28.04 20.53 -21.33
C GLN A 25 -26.95 20.62 -20.28
N HIS A 26 -27.33 20.96 -19.05
CA HIS A 26 -26.41 20.95 -17.91
C HIS A 26 -26.08 19.48 -17.68
N LEU A 27 -24.92 19.03 -18.17
CA LEU A 27 -24.42 17.70 -17.86
C LEU A 27 -24.35 17.61 -16.33
N PRO A 28 -24.93 16.59 -15.68
CA PRO A 28 -24.84 16.45 -14.24
C PRO A 28 -23.36 16.45 -13.85
N LEU A 29 -23.02 17.25 -12.83
CA LEU A 29 -21.66 17.26 -12.30
C LEU A 29 -21.27 15.81 -11.97
N PRO A 30 -20.05 15.38 -12.33
CA PRO A 30 -19.60 14.05 -11.97
C PRO A 30 -19.75 13.87 -10.46
N PRO A 31 -20.17 12.69 -9.99
CA PRO A 31 -20.30 12.45 -8.56
C PRO A 31 -19.00 12.80 -7.85
N PRO A 32 -19.06 13.34 -6.63
CA PRO A 32 -17.86 13.71 -5.89
C PRO A 32 -16.92 12.51 -5.83
N LYS A 33 -15.65 12.72 -6.21
CA LYS A 33 -14.63 11.67 -6.12
C LYS A 33 -14.50 11.27 -4.65
N LYS A 34 -14.67 9.98 -4.37
CA LYS A 34 -14.42 9.44 -3.02
C LYS A 34 -12.97 9.74 -2.61
N PRO A 35 -12.72 10.04 -1.32
CA PRO A 35 -11.37 10.31 -0.84
C PRO A 35 -10.48 9.09 -1.05
N LYS A 36 -9.20 9.34 -1.31
CA LYS A 36 -8.18 8.32 -1.40
C LYS A 36 -7.22 8.43 -0.23
N HIS A 37 -6.79 7.28 0.25
CA HIS A 37 -5.82 7.15 1.34
C HIS A 37 -4.69 6.22 0.88
N ALA A 38 -3.56 6.27 1.59
CA ALA A 38 -2.47 5.34 1.39
C ALA A 38 -2.77 4.01 2.09
N TYR A 39 -2.72 2.91 1.35
CA TYR A 39 -2.94 1.57 1.88
C TYR A 39 -1.76 0.65 1.63
N SER A 40 -1.47 -0.24 2.57
CA SER A 40 -0.50 -1.33 2.41
C SER A 40 -1.13 -2.68 2.71
N VAL A 41 -0.57 -3.74 2.13
CA VAL A 41 -0.97 -5.13 2.41
C VAL A 41 0.12 -5.81 3.22
N TRP A 42 -0.26 -6.39 4.35
CA TRP A 42 0.63 -6.98 5.33
C TRP A 42 0.30 -8.44 5.56
N ALA A 43 1.29 -9.32 5.47
CA ALA A 43 1.20 -10.68 5.99
C ALA A 43 1.42 -10.65 7.50
N LEU A 44 0.51 -11.28 8.24
CA LEU A 44 0.50 -11.26 9.70
C LEU A 44 1.01 -12.58 10.28
N PRO A 45 1.99 -12.55 11.22
CA PRO A 45 2.37 -13.73 11.98
C PRO A 45 1.21 -14.28 12.84
N PRO A 46 1.14 -15.60 13.08
CA PRO A 46 0.12 -16.20 13.94
C PRO A 46 0.30 -15.78 15.40
N GLY A 47 -0.74 -15.93 16.21
CA GLY A 47 -0.81 -15.35 17.57
C GLY A 47 0.40 -15.62 18.46
N ASN A 48 0.85 -16.86 18.56
CA ASN A 48 2.03 -17.22 19.37
C ASN A 48 3.33 -16.55 18.87
N VAL A 49 3.51 -16.48 17.56
CA VAL A 49 4.68 -15.84 16.93
C VAL A 49 4.60 -14.32 17.05
N LYS A 50 3.40 -13.75 16.87
CA LYS A 50 3.12 -12.33 17.06
C LYS A 50 3.50 -11.87 18.46
N GLU A 51 3.10 -12.61 19.50
CA GLU A 51 3.43 -12.24 20.89
C GLU A 51 4.93 -12.39 21.19
N ARG A 52 5.58 -13.44 20.67
CA ARG A 52 7.05 -13.59 20.73
C ARG A 52 7.76 -12.39 20.09
N LEU A 53 7.35 -12.00 18.88
CA LEU A 53 7.90 -10.86 18.16
C LEU A 53 7.65 -9.55 18.89
N LYS A 54 6.43 -9.32 19.41
CA LYS A 54 6.13 -8.12 20.21
C LYS A 54 7.04 -7.99 21.43
N LYS A 55 7.30 -9.10 22.15
CA LYS A 55 8.22 -9.10 23.29
C LYS A 55 9.63 -8.68 22.86
N LEU A 56 10.14 -9.25 21.76
CA LEU A 56 11.43 -8.89 21.19
C LEU A 56 11.48 -7.41 20.78
N MET A 57 10.48 -6.94 20.03
CA MET A 57 10.36 -5.56 19.59
C MET A 57 10.28 -4.59 20.77
N SER A 58 9.52 -4.93 21.82
CA SER A 58 9.44 -4.13 23.05
C SER A 58 10.78 -4.06 23.77
N GLY A 59 11.54 -5.16 23.83
CA GLY A 59 12.87 -5.18 24.44
C GLY A 59 13.86 -4.28 23.71
N LEU A 60 13.81 -4.25 22.37
CA LEU A 60 14.60 -3.30 21.58
C LEU A 60 14.16 -1.86 21.84
N ARG A 61 12.85 -1.56 21.77
CA ARG A 61 12.35 -0.21 21.98
C ARG A 61 12.64 0.34 23.37
N SER A 62 12.68 -0.51 24.40
CA SER A 62 13.03 -0.05 25.76
C SER A 62 14.47 0.45 25.88
N GLU A 63 15.37 -0.01 25.01
CA GLU A 63 16.79 0.37 25.04
C GLU A 63 17.12 1.46 24.01
N PHE A 64 16.56 1.34 22.79
CA PHE A 64 16.89 2.21 21.66
C PHE A 64 15.79 3.24 21.34
N GLY A 65 14.60 3.15 21.94
CA GLY A 65 13.45 3.99 21.60
C GLY A 65 12.73 3.57 20.32
N GLY A 66 12.12 4.53 19.62
CA GLY A 66 11.35 4.29 18.38
C GLY A 66 9.86 4.01 18.59
N PRO A 67 9.04 4.11 17.52
CA PRO A 67 7.59 3.96 17.61
C PRO A 67 7.19 2.50 17.79
N GLU A 68 6.02 2.28 18.42
CA GLU A 68 5.41 0.96 18.52
C GLU A 68 4.55 0.66 17.30
N PHE A 69 4.75 -0.54 16.71
CA PHE A 69 3.97 -1.02 15.58
C PHE A 69 3.72 -2.54 15.69
N HIS A 70 2.75 -3.02 14.91
CA HIS A 70 2.42 -4.44 14.86
C HIS A 70 3.45 -5.22 14.04
N PRO A 71 3.91 -6.41 14.47
CA PRO A 71 4.81 -7.24 13.65
C PRO A 71 4.10 -7.67 12.37
N HIS A 72 4.72 -7.41 11.22
CA HIS A 72 4.15 -7.69 9.91
C HIS A 72 5.25 -7.84 8.85
N ILE A 73 4.91 -8.49 7.74
CA ILE A 73 5.71 -8.51 6.51
C ILE A 73 4.95 -7.72 5.46
N THR A 74 5.55 -6.66 4.92
CA THR A 74 4.88 -5.87 3.89
C THR A 74 4.89 -6.63 2.56
N VAL A 75 3.71 -7.02 2.06
CA VAL A 75 3.52 -7.73 0.79
C VAL A 75 3.36 -6.75 -0.36
N VAL A 76 2.65 -5.65 -0.12
CA VAL A 76 2.47 -4.49 -1.01
C VAL A 76 2.68 -3.21 -0.21
N GLY A 77 3.57 -2.34 -0.68
CA GLY A 77 3.83 -1.04 -0.06
C GLY A 77 2.67 -0.05 -0.24
N ALA A 78 2.77 1.10 0.43
CA ALA A 78 1.73 2.13 0.42
C ALA A 78 1.30 2.53 -1.00
N ILE A 79 0.00 2.46 -1.29
CA ILE A 79 -0.62 2.83 -2.57
C ILE A 79 -1.90 3.64 -2.35
N SER A 80 -2.09 4.70 -3.16
CA SER A 80 -3.24 5.60 -3.05
C SER A 80 -4.49 5.02 -3.73
N LEU A 81 -5.49 4.64 -2.94
CA LEU A 81 -6.73 4.00 -3.40
C LEU A 81 -7.93 4.57 -2.65
N THR A 82 -9.14 4.36 -3.18
CA THR A 82 -10.35 4.48 -2.34
C THR A 82 -10.45 3.25 -1.45
N GLU A 83 -11.07 3.37 -0.27
CA GLU A 83 -11.21 2.23 0.66
C GLU A 83 -11.89 1.03 -0.01
N SER A 84 -12.99 1.27 -0.75
CA SER A 84 -13.72 0.20 -1.44
C SER A 84 -12.87 -0.51 -2.49
N ASP A 85 -12.05 0.22 -3.23
CA ASP A 85 -11.15 -0.38 -4.22
C ASP A 85 -10.06 -1.20 -3.53
N ALA A 86 -9.51 -0.71 -2.42
CA ALA A 86 -8.46 -1.38 -1.66
C ALA A 86 -8.96 -2.70 -1.04
N ILE A 87 -10.17 -2.71 -0.46
CA ILE A 87 -10.81 -3.93 0.07
C ILE A 87 -11.08 -4.93 -1.05
N GLN A 88 -11.64 -4.48 -2.17
CA GLN A 88 -11.92 -5.37 -3.31
C GLN A 88 -10.63 -5.97 -3.88
N LYS A 89 -9.55 -5.19 -3.96
CA LYS A 89 -8.23 -5.65 -4.41
C LYS A 89 -7.59 -6.65 -3.45
N LEU A 90 -7.72 -6.44 -2.14
CA LEU A 90 -7.31 -7.44 -1.15
C LEU A 90 -8.07 -8.75 -1.38
N LYS A 91 -9.40 -8.67 -1.54
CA LYS A 91 -10.22 -9.86 -1.75
C LYS A 91 -9.82 -10.66 -2.98
N THR A 92 -9.61 -10.00 -4.11
CA THR A 92 -9.22 -10.69 -5.35
C THR A 92 -7.78 -11.19 -5.32
N SER A 93 -6.85 -10.47 -4.66
CA SER A 93 -5.47 -10.95 -4.53
C SER A 93 -5.36 -12.20 -3.66
N CYS A 94 -6.23 -12.32 -2.66
CA CYS A 94 -6.30 -13.45 -1.73
C CYS A 94 -7.05 -14.66 -2.32
N ASP A 95 -7.93 -14.45 -3.30
CA ASP A 95 -8.65 -15.55 -3.94
C ASP A 95 -7.68 -16.60 -4.52
N GLY A 96 -7.79 -17.85 -4.07
CA GLY A 96 -6.90 -18.94 -4.46
C GLY A 96 -5.46 -18.87 -3.93
N LEU A 97 -5.12 -17.88 -3.09
CA LEU A 97 -3.83 -17.84 -2.40
C LEU A 97 -3.81 -18.92 -1.31
N LYS A 98 -2.74 -19.72 -1.26
CA LYS A 98 -2.56 -20.73 -0.23
C LYS A 98 -1.73 -20.16 0.91
N ALA A 99 -1.97 -20.66 2.12
CA ALA A 99 -1.07 -20.44 3.23
C ALA A 99 0.35 -20.90 2.86
N TYR A 100 1.35 -20.14 3.28
CA TYR A 100 2.76 -20.40 2.99
C TYR A 100 3.61 -20.18 4.22
N THR A 101 4.84 -20.68 4.21
CA THR A 101 5.76 -20.53 5.34
C THR A 101 6.70 -19.36 5.12
N ALA A 102 6.83 -18.49 6.12
CA ALA A 102 7.89 -17.51 6.22
C ALA A 102 8.98 -18.04 7.16
N SER A 103 10.24 -18.02 6.70
CA SER A 103 11.40 -18.46 7.48
C SER A 103 12.40 -17.31 7.59
N VAL A 104 12.88 -17.06 8.80
CA VAL A 104 13.93 -16.08 9.05
C VAL A 104 15.25 -16.62 8.48
N ALA A 105 15.96 -15.78 7.75
CA ALA A 105 17.32 -16.06 7.29
C ALA A 105 18.36 -15.52 8.27
N LYS A 106 18.14 -14.31 8.78
CA LYS A 106 19.00 -13.63 9.77
C LYS A 106 18.34 -12.36 10.29
N VAL A 107 18.86 -11.84 11.40
CA VAL A 107 18.68 -10.43 11.76
C VAL A 107 19.58 -9.57 10.86
N ALA A 108 19.07 -8.45 10.38
CA ALA A 108 19.79 -7.54 9.50
C ALA A 108 19.45 -6.08 9.80
N THR A 109 20.27 -5.19 9.25
CA THR A 109 20.10 -3.74 9.36
C THR A 109 19.99 -3.10 7.98
N GLY A 110 19.29 -1.98 7.89
CA GLY A 110 19.19 -1.19 6.66
C GLY A 110 19.59 0.26 6.87
N THR A 111 19.21 1.12 5.91
CA THR A 111 19.71 2.50 5.79
C THR A 111 18.63 3.57 5.96
N PHE A 112 17.36 3.21 6.12
CA PHE A 112 16.28 4.17 6.29
C PHE A 112 15.31 3.77 7.41
N PHE A 113 14.54 4.74 7.89
CA PHE A 113 13.67 4.65 9.06
C PHE A 113 12.87 3.34 9.22
N TYR A 114 12.17 2.90 8.17
CA TYR A 114 11.32 1.70 8.20
C TYR A 114 12.08 0.38 7.98
N GLN A 115 13.39 0.44 7.71
CA GLN A 115 14.29 -0.69 7.60
C GLN A 115 15.52 -0.47 8.49
N CYS A 116 15.31 -0.16 9.77
CA CYS A 116 16.40 0.00 10.72
C CYS A 116 16.98 -1.35 11.17
N VAL A 117 16.24 -2.12 11.98
CA VAL A 117 16.58 -3.51 12.35
C VAL A 117 15.38 -4.39 11.99
N PHE A 118 15.63 -5.48 11.29
CA PHE A 118 14.58 -6.36 10.80
C PHE A 118 15.05 -7.81 10.69
N LEU A 119 14.09 -8.72 10.70
CA LEU A 119 14.29 -10.10 10.30
C LEU A 119 14.24 -10.16 8.77
N LEU A 120 15.38 -10.48 8.14
CA LEU A 120 15.40 -10.80 6.73
C LEU A 120 14.82 -12.20 6.54
N LEU A 121 13.88 -12.36 5.61
CA LEU A 121 13.24 -13.64 5.35
C LEU A 121 13.84 -14.33 4.13
N GLN A 122 13.73 -15.66 4.10
CA GLN A 122 14.07 -16.45 2.93
C GLN A 122 13.14 -16.12 1.76
N THR A 123 13.70 -16.00 0.56
CA THR A 123 12.97 -15.72 -0.68
C THR A 123 12.49 -17.02 -1.34
N THR A 124 11.65 -17.79 -0.63
CA THR A 124 11.06 -19.00 -1.21
C THR A 124 10.08 -18.64 -2.33
N PRO A 125 9.81 -19.56 -3.29
CA PRO A 125 8.86 -19.30 -4.37
C PRO A 125 7.50 -18.78 -3.89
N GLU A 126 6.98 -19.34 -2.80
CA GLU A 126 5.66 -19.01 -2.24
C GLU A 126 5.63 -17.58 -1.66
N VAL A 127 6.68 -17.18 -0.94
CA VAL A 127 6.83 -15.82 -0.39
C VAL A 127 6.88 -14.79 -1.52
N MET A 128 7.63 -15.10 -2.58
CA MET A 128 7.78 -14.21 -3.73
C MET A 128 6.50 -14.15 -4.58
N GLU A 129 5.83 -15.28 -4.77
CA GLU A 129 4.56 -15.39 -5.49
C GLU A 129 3.45 -14.60 -4.78
N ALA A 130 3.34 -14.70 -3.45
CA ALA A 130 2.35 -13.93 -2.69
C ALA A 130 2.49 -12.41 -2.93
N SER A 131 3.72 -11.88 -2.90
CA SER A 131 3.97 -10.47 -3.23
C SER A 131 3.69 -10.15 -4.69
N ALA A 132 4.13 -10.99 -5.63
CA ALA A 132 3.90 -10.78 -7.05
C ALA A 132 2.40 -10.74 -7.39
N ARG A 133 1.63 -11.69 -6.85
CA ARG A 133 0.17 -11.78 -7.00
C ARG A 133 -0.52 -10.53 -6.46
N CYS A 134 -0.22 -10.13 -5.23
CA CYS A 134 -0.82 -8.92 -4.63
C CYS A 134 -0.40 -7.66 -5.38
N THR A 135 0.88 -7.52 -5.75
CA THR A 135 1.38 -6.39 -6.54
C THR A 135 0.59 -6.21 -7.83
N SER A 136 0.35 -7.31 -8.56
CA SER A 136 -0.42 -7.30 -9.81
C SER A 136 -1.85 -6.82 -9.60
N HIS A 137 -2.58 -7.40 -8.63
CA HIS A 137 -3.96 -7.00 -8.33
C HIS A 137 -4.09 -5.55 -7.86
N PHE A 138 -3.12 -5.07 -7.09
CA PHE A 138 -3.10 -3.70 -6.61
C PHE A 138 -2.64 -2.70 -7.68
N GLY A 139 -2.02 -3.16 -8.77
CA GLY A 139 -1.38 -2.28 -9.75
C GLY A 139 -0.19 -1.52 -9.14
N TYR A 140 0.44 -2.11 -8.12
CA TYR A 140 1.53 -1.49 -7.39
C TYR A 140 2.81 -1.49 -8.24
N LYS A 141 3.42 -0.32 -8.43
CA LYS A 141 4.67 -0.17 -9.17
C LYS A 141 5.84 -0.23 -8.20
N LYS A 142 6.58 -1.33 -8.24
CA LYS A 142 7.80 -1.49 -7.45
C LYS A 142 8.90 -0.60 -8.04
N SER A 143 9.61 0.13 -7.18
CA SER A 143 10.82 0.88 -7.54
C SER A 143 12.10 0.05 -7.39
N ALA A 144 12.03 -1.09 -6.69
CA ALA A 144 13.15 -1.99 -6.42
C ALA A 144 12.67 -3.45 -6.32
N PRO A 145 13.57 -4.44 -6.40
CA PRO A 145 13.25 -5.83 -6.12
C PRO A 145 12.61 -6.01 -4.75
N TYR A 146 11.69 -6.97 -4.64
CA TYR A 146 11.04 -7.27 -3.36
C TYR A 146 12.01 -8.01 -2.44
N VAL A 147 12.21 -7.46 -1.24
CA VAL A 147 13.01 -8.05 -0.17
C VAL A 147 12.07 -8.35 0.99
N PRO A 148 11.66 -9.61 1.22
CA PRO A 148 10.74 -9.94 2.30
C PRO A 148 11.45 -9.77 3.66
N HIS A 149 10.87 -8.96 4.53
CA HIS A 149 11.40 -8.70 5.86
C HIS A 149 10.28 -8.41 6.86
N LEU A 150 10.57 -8.65 8.14
CA LEU A 150 9.73 -8.26 9.27
C LEU A 150 10.52 -7.30 10.15
N SER A 151 10.10 -6.04 10.20
CA SER A 151 10.81 -5.02 10.98
C SER A 151 10.66 -5.24 12.48
N LEU A 152 11.76 -5.08 13.20
CA LEU A 152 11.82 -5.19 14.66
C LEU A 152 11.92 -3.82 15.34
N LEU A 153 12.57 -2.86 14.69
CA LEU A 153 12.77 -1.51 15.17
C LEU A 153 12.69 -0.52 14.00
N TYR A 154 12.02 0.60 14.22
CA TYR A 154 12.02 1.77 13.34
C TYR A 154 12.76 2.92 14.00
N GLY A 155 13.47 3.70 13.21
CA GLY A 155 14.18 4.88 13.68
C GLY A 155 15.36 5.25 12.79
N ASP A 156 15.82 6.49 12.95
CA ASP A 156 17.01 7.00 12.28
C ASP A 156 18.18 6.89 13.27
N PHE A 157 18.95 5.81 13.16
CA PHE A 157 20.07 5.49 14.05
C PHE A 157 21.39 5.44 13.28
N SER A 158 22.49 5.71 13.97
CA SER A 158 23.85 5.49 13.44
C SER A 158 24.11 4.00 13.14
N ASP A 159 25.10 3.71 12.30
CA ASP A 159 25.49 2.32 12.01
C ASP A 159 25.96 1.58 13.26
N GLU A 160 26.59 2.28 14.22
CA GLU A 160 27.00 1.70 15.49
C GLU A 160 25.80 1.32 16.37
N GLU A 161 24.80 2.21 16.49
CA GLU A 161 23.56 1.94 17.22
C GLU A 161 22.77 0.79 16.58
N LYS A 162 22.67 0.75 15.24
CA LYS A 162 22.02 -0.35 14.52
C LYS A 162 22.72 -1.69 14.79
N LYS A 163 24.06 -1.71 14.83
CA LYS A 163 24.83 -2.91 15.15
C LYS A 163 24.57 -3.37 16.58
N LYS A 164 24.53 -2.45 17.55
CA LYS A 164 24.18 -2.76 18.96
C LYS A 164 22.75 -3.30 19.07
N ALA A 165 21.79 -2.69 18.37
CA ALA A 165 20.41 -3.13 18.35
C ALA A 165 20.24 -4.51 17.69
N GLN A 166 20.98 -4.81 16.61
CA GLN A 166 21.03 -6.15 16.03
C GLN A 166 21.54 -7.18 17.05
N GLN A 167 22.69 -6.92 17.67
CA GLN A 167 23.27 -7.82 18.68
C GLN A 167 22.32 -8.02 19.87
N LYS A 168 21.62 -6.96 20.29
CA LYS A 168 20.61 -7.03 21.33
C LYS A 168 19.43 -7.91 20.92
N ALA A 169 18.95 -7.81 19.68
CA ALA A 169 17.87 -8.66 19.19
C ALA A 169 18.26 -10.15 19.24
N GLU A 170 19.47 -10.48 18.80
CA GLU A 170 20.02 -11.84 18.83
C GLU A 170 20.21 -12.35 20.27
N ALA A 171 20.59 -11.49 21.21
CA ALA A 171 20.72 -11.85 22.63
C ALA A 171 19.37 -11.99 23.36
N LEU A 172 18.35 -11.19 22.99
CA LEU A 172 17.01 -11.29 23.58
C LEU A 172 16.25 -12.54 23.12
N ASP A 173 16.61 -13.07 21.95
CA ASP A 173 16.05 -14.29 21.39
C ASP A 173 17.08 -15.01 20.50
N GLU A 174 17.90 -15.86 21.13
CA GLU A 174 18.98 -16.59 20.46
C GLU A 174 18.50 -17.51 19.32
N SER A 175 17.22 -17.90 19.36
CA SER A 175 16.60 -18.77 18.35
C SER A 175 15.82 -18.01 17.28
N ILE A 176 15.87 -16.67 17.27
CA ILE A 176 15.07 -15.88 16.31
C ILE A 176 15.47 -16.15 14.86
N SER A 177 16.74 -16.45 14.61
CA SER A 177 17.26 -16.75 13.26
C SER A 177 16.81 -18.10 12.71
N SER A 178 16.28 -19.00 13.55
CA SER A 178 15.69 -20.28 13.13
C SER A 178 14.16 -20.25 13.16
N LEU A 179 13.55 -19.09 13.40
CA LEU A 179 12.10 -18.95 13.41
C LEU A 179 11.50 -19.18 12.02
N SER A 180 10.57 -20.12 11.94
CA SER A 180 9.69 -20.35 10.80
C SER A 180 8.24 -20.37 11.26
N PHE A 181 7.33 -19.80 10.47
CA PHE A 181 5.92 -19.72 10.82
C PHE A 181 5.01 -19.66 9.59
N PRO A 182 3.77 -20.17 9.69
CA PRO A 182 2.82 -20.06 8.61
C PRO A 182 2.27 -18.63 8.51
N ILE A 183 2.09 -18.17 7.27
CA ILE A 183 1.26 -17.03 6.92
C ILE A 183 -0.07 -17.57 6.46
N THR A 184 -1.11 -17.31 7.24
CA THR A 184 -2.50 -17.68 6.91
C THR A 184 -3.39 -16.47 6.68
N HIS A 185 -2.89 -15.25 6.91
CA HIS A 185 -3.69 -14.03 6.79
C HIS A 185 -2.88 -12.90 6.18
N LEU A 186 -3.48 -12.24 5.19
CA LEU A 186 -3.09 -10.93 4.68
C LEU A 186 -4.11 -9.88 5.16
N ALA A 187 -3.60 -8.72 5.58
CA ALA A 187 -4.42 -7.64 6.08
C ALA A 187 -4.13 -6.33 5.34
N LEU A 188 -5.20 -5.58 5.06
CA LEU A 188 -5.14 -4.25 4.51
C LEU A 188 -5.07 -3.24 5.65
N PHE A 189 -4.09 -2.35 5.58
CA PHE A 189 -3.94 -1.25 6.52
C PHE A 189 -3.99 0.07 5.76
N GLU A 190 -4.64 1.07 6.35
CA GLU A 190 -4.40 2.47 6.00
C GLU A 190 -3.09 2.88 6.68
N THR A 191 -2.11 3.32 5.89
CA THR A 191 -0.73 3.56 6.32
C THR A 191 -0.21 4.87 5.74
N ASP A 192 -0.32 5.93 6.53
CA ASP A 192 0.37 7.18 6.23
C ASP A 192 1.87 7.00 6.50
N THR A 193 2.66 6.89 5.44
CA THR A 193 4.12 6.71 5.54
C THR A 193 4.87 7.97 5.94
N GLU A 194 4.21 9.12 6.03
CA GLU A 194 4.79 10.34 6.61
C GLU A 194 4.69 10.33 8.14
N ASP A 195 3.70 9.61 8.70
CA ASP A 195 3.55 9.42 10.15
C ASP A 195 4.58 8.42 10.71
N LYS A 196 5.75 8.94 11.05
CA LYS A 196 6.81 8.20 11.76
C LYS A 196 6.41 7.77 13.18
N THR A 197 5.29 8.25 13.75
CA THR A 197 4.82 7.79 15.07
C THR A 197 4.01 6.51 15.00
N THR A 198 3.61 6.09 13.80
CA THR A 198 2.78 4.91 13.49
C THR A 198 1.39 4.90 14.15
N LYS A 199 0.94 6.03 14.72
CA LYS A 199 -0.34 6.14 15.44
C LYS A 199 -1.55 6.25 14.52
N SER A 200 -1.36 6.78 13.32
CA SER A 200 -2.41 6.87 12.29
C SER A 200 -2.70 5.52 11.62
N TRP A 201 -1.79 4.55 11.75
CA TRP A 201 -1.88 3.28 11.04
C TRP A 201 -2.98 2.41 11.63
N LYS A 202 -3.92 1.98 10.79
CA LYS A 202 -5.08 1.19 11.24
C LYS A 202 -5.42 0.07 10.28
N LYS A 203 -5.82 -1.07 10.84
CA LYS A 203 -6.30 -2.23 10.08
C LYS A 203 -7.70 -1.92 9.54
N ILE A 204 -7.92 -2.22 8.26
CA ILE A 204 -9.17 -1.94 7.54
C ILE A 204 -9.92 -3.24 7.25
N ALA A 205 -9.20 -4.24 6.76
CA ALA A 205 -9.75 -5.55 6.43
C ALA A 205 -8.65 -6.63 6.56
N GLU A 206 -9.06 -7.89 6.60
CA GLU A 206 -8.17 -9.04 6.53
C GLU A 206 -8.80 -10.18 5.73
N ASN A 207 -7.96 -11.00 5.12
CA ASN A 207 -8.32 -12.12 4.25
C ASN A 207 -7.19 -13.16 4.23
N ILE A 208 -7.36 -14.29 3.53
CA ILE A 208 -6.40 -15.42 3.46
C ILE A 208 -5.71 -15.47 2.11
#